data_AF-A0A1H8AVD0-F1
#
_entry.id   AF-A0A1H8AVD0-F1
#
_cell.length_a   1.000
_cell.length_b   1.000
_cell.length_c   1.000
_cell.angle_alpha   90.00
_cell.angle_beta   90.00
_cell.angle_gamma   90.00
#
_symmetry.space_group_name_H-M   'P 1'
#
loop_
_entity.id
_entity.type
_entity.pdbx_description
1 polymer ?
#
loop_
_entity_poly.entity_id
_entity_poly.type
_entity_poly.pdbx_seq_one_letter_code
_entity_poly.pdbx_strand_id
1 'polypeptide(L)'
;MEDHLLATERNLDMLGRLVLPPLYRKTLGFEKDAVNNKRNYIYMELNIESKEIKLTNANRKPPIDSVQSIKRCFDNWGRLMLPPNFKEKLGIHQVKNATLRLELNTITKEVFITNPHRI
;
A
#
# COMPACT_ATOMS: atom_id res chain seq x y z
N MET A 1 11.21 -10.27 -23.08
CA MET A 1 11.28 -9.01 -22.32
C MET A 1 10.34 -9.22 -21.15
N GLU A 2 10.87 -9.58 -19.98
CA GLU A 2 10.04 -10.01 -18.86
C GLU A 2 9.47 -8.77 -18.14
N ASP A 3 8.15 -8.58 -18.21
CA ASP A 3 7.45 -7.56 -17.44
C ASP A 3 7.49 -7.93 -15.95
N HIS A 4 8.53 -7.48 -15.26
CA HIS A 4 8.70 -7.66 -13.80
C HIS A 4 7.85 -6.67 -12.97
N LEU A 5 7.06 -5.83 -13.64
CA LEU A 5 6.16 -4.87 -13.03
C LEU A 5 4.71 -5.33 -13.25
N LEU A 6 4.02 -5.66 -12.16
CA LEU A 6 2.59 -5.94 -12.19
C LEU A 6 1.84 -4.71 -11.70
N ALA A 7 0.99 -4.13 -12.55
CA ALA A 7 0.14 -2.99 -12.20
C ALA A 7 -1.34 -3.41 -12.17
N THR A 8 -2.07 -2.96 -11.15
CA THR A 8 -3.53 -3.11 -11.11
C THR A 8 -4.18 -1.87 -10.50
N GLU A 9 -5.38 -1.56 -10.97
CA GLU A 9 -6.19 -0.49 -10.38
C GLU A 9 -7.18 -1.05 -9.37
N ARG A 10 -7.35 -0.31 -8.26
CA ARG A 10 -8.27 -0.66 -7.17
C ARG A 10 -8.97 0.59 -6.65
N ASN A 11 -10.27 0.46 -6.48
CA ASN A 11 -11.07 1.50 -5.85
C ASN A 11 -10.91 1.43 -4.34
N LEU A 12 -10.86 2.61 -3.72
CA LEU A 12 -11.09 2.73 -2.30
C LEU A 12 -12.53 2.34 -1.96
N ASP A 13 -12.71 1.66 -0.82
CA ASP A 13 -14.05 1.39 -0.30
C ASP A 13 -14.69 2.66 0.30
N MET A 14 -15.95 2.55 0.76
CA MET A 14 -16.69 3.68 1.33
C MET A 14 -16.01 4.33 2.55
N LEU A 15 -15.10 3.63 3.23
CA LEU A 15 -14.33 4.15 4.37
C LEU A 15 -12.93 4.63 3.95
N GLY A 16 -12.60 4.56 2.67
CA GLY A 16 -11.31 4.95 2.13
C GLY A 16 -10.22 3.95 2.48
N ARG A 17 -10.58 2.67 2.53
CA ARG A 17 -9.65 1.56 2.69
C ARG A 17 -9.35 0.94 1.32
N LEU A 18 -8.10 0.54 1.15
CA LEU A 18 -7.57 -0.10 -0.04
C LEU A 18 -7.48 -1.61 0.18
N VAL A 19 -8.06 -2.40 -0.72
CA VAL A 19 -7.92 -3.87 -0.68
C VAL A 19 -6.70 -4.27 -1.51
N LEU A 20 -5.68 -4.87 -0.88
CA LEU A 20 -4.54 -5.38 -1.62
C LEU A 20 -4.85 -6.75 -2.25
N PRO A 21 -4.50 -6.98 -3.53
CA PRO A 21 -4.65 -8.29 -4.14
C PRO A 21 -3.78 -9.36 -3.44
N PRO A 22 -4.15 -10.65 -3.54
CA PRO A 22 -3.45 -11.74 -2.85
C PRO A 22 -1.92 -11.76 -3.10
N LEU A 23 -1.49 -11.52 -4.33
CA LEU A 23 -0.06 -11.53 -4.67
C LEU A 23 0.73 -10.42 -3.96
N TYR A 24 0.18 -9.20 -3.91
CA TYR A 24 0.80 -8.05 -3.24
C TYR A 24 0.93 -8.30 -1.75
N ARG A 25 -0.11 -8.88 -1.15
CA ARG A 25 -0.11 -9.31 0.25
C ARG A 25 0.99 -10.34 0.52
N LYS A 26 1.09 -11.37 -0.32
CA LYS A 26 2.16 -12.39 -0.23
C LYS A 26 3.55 -11.76 -0.34
N THR A 27 3.77 -10.84 -1.29
CA THR A 27 5.04 -10.11 -1.43
C THR A 27 5.40 -9.33 -0.17
N LEU A 28 4.41 -8.67 0.43
CA LEU A 28 4.56 -7.95 1.70
C LEU A 28 4.69 -8.88 2.92
N GLY A 29 4.75 -10.21 2.73
CA GLY A 29 4.82 -11.19 3.81
C GLY A 29 3.53 -11.28 4.63
N PHE A 30 2.40 -10.84 4.08
CA PHE A 30 1.08 -11.09 4.60
C PHE A 30 0.61 -12.45 4.07
N GLU A 31 1.05 -13.51 4.73
CA GLU A 31 0.35 -14.79 4.68
C GLU A 31 -0.51 -14.86 5.93
N LYS A 32 -1.78 -15.21 5.75
CA LYS A 32 -2.69 -15.40 6.88
C LYS A 32 -2.20 -16.62 7.65
N ASP A 33 -1.32 -16.41 8.61
CA ASP A 33 -1.10 -17.40 9.66
C ASP A 33 -2.41 -17.47 10.46
N ALA A 34 -3.35 -18.31 10.01
CA ALA A 34 -4.60 -18.56 10.73
C ALA A 34 -4.35 -19.11 12.15
N VAL A 35 -3.12 -19.57 12.41
CA VAL A 35 -2.67 -20.20 13.66
C VAL A 35 -2.02 -19.19 14.61
N ASN A 36 -1.35 -18.16 14.08
CA ASN A 36 -0.72 -17.12 14.88
C ASN A 36 -1.51 -15.83 14.70
N ASN A 37 -2.25 -15.42 15.73
CA ASN A 37 -2.96 -14.14 15.84
C ASN A 37 -2.02 -12.90 15.79
N LYS A 38 -0.88 -13.00 15.10
CA LYS A 38 0.12 -11.96 14.91
C LYS A 38 -0.45 -10.92 13.95
N ARG A 39 -0.54 -9.70 14.47
CA ARG A 39 -0.88 -8.52 13.68
C ARG A 39 0.21 -8.31 12.62
N ASN A 40 -0.17 -8.36 11.36
CA ASN A 40 0.72 -8.09 10.25
C ASN A 40 0.79 -6.58 10.03
N TYR A 41 1.95 -6.01 10.35
CA TYR A 41 2.21 -4.60 10.19
C TYR A 41 2.97 -4.32 8.90
N ILE A 42 2.69 -3.17 8.30
CA ILE A 42 3.43 -2.59 7.20
C ILE A 42 3.87 -1.18 7.55
N TYR A 43 5.00 -0.78 7.00
CA TYR A 43 5.37 0.62 6.87
C TYR A 43 4.78 1.16 5.57
N MET A 44 4.12 2.31 5.68
CA MET A 44 3.68 3.11 4.56
C MET A 44 4.55 4.36 4.51
N GLU A 45 5.28 4.54 3.42
CA GLU A 45 6.20 5.67 3.23
C GLU A 45 5.64 6.55 2.13
N LEU A 46 5.30 7.80 2.46
CA LEU A 46 4.90 8.76 1.44
C LEU A 46 6.14 9.46 0.89
N ASN A 47 6.38 9.31 -0.40
CA ASN A 47 7.31 10.16 -1.12
C ASN A 47 6.58 11.45 -1.52
N ILE A 48 7.04 12.60 -1.01
CA ILE A 48 6.38 13.90 -1.24
C ILE A 48 6.62 14.41 -2.67
N GLU A 49 7.78 14.09 -3.26
CA GLU A 49 8.15 14.54 -4.60
C GLU A 49 7.40 13.75 -5.66
N SER A 50 7.46 12.41 -5.61
CA SER A 50 6.75 11.54 -6.55
C SER A 50 5.27 11.39 -6.22
N LYS A 51 4.84 11.77 -5.00
CA LYS A 51 3.48 11.60 -4.47
C LYS A 51 3.01 10.15 -4.63
N GLU A 52 3.88 9.25 -4.22
CA GLU A 52 3.69 7.81 -4.21
C GLU A 52 3.76 7.30 -2.78
N ILE A 53 2.98 6.26 -2.47
CA ILE A 53 3.13 5.54 -1.21
C ILE A 53 3.85 4.23 -1.48
N LYS A 54 5.01 4.03 -0.88
CA LYS A 54 5.70 2.74 -0.82
C LYS A 54 5.22 1.93 0.37
N LEU A 55 4.91 0.66 0.16
CA LEU A 55 4.58 -0.30 1.19
C LEU A 55 5.76 -1.23 1.45
N THR A 56 6.17 -1.32 2.72
CA THR A 56 7.28 -2.17 3.16
C THR A 56 6.81 -3.06 4.31
N ASN A 57 7.20 -4.34 4.33
CA ASN A 57 6.89 -5.25 5.44
C ASN A 57 7.53 -4.73 6.74
N ALA A 58 6.75 -4.55 7.81
CA ALA A 58 7.27 -3.98 9.07
C ALA A 58 8.06 -4.97 9.95
N ASN A 59 8.19 -6.23 9.54
CA ASN A 59 9.14 -7.18 10.12
C ASN A 59 10.55 -7.01 9.50
N ARG A 60 10.70 -6.20 8.45
CA ARG A 60 12.01 -5.78 7.93
C ARG A 60 12.47 -4.52 8.67
N LYS A 61 13.78 -4.25 8.64
CA LYS A 61 14.37 -3.04 9.25
C LYS A 61 13.56 -1.81 8.81
N PRO A 62 13.18 -0.90 9.73
CA PRO A 62 12.47 0.31 9.36
C PRO A 62 13.29 1.08 8.32
N PRO A 63 12.64 1.71 7.34
CA PRO A 63 13.31 2.53 6.34
C PRO A 63 13.95 3.72 7.05
N ILE A 64 15.29 3.74 7.07
CA ILE A 64 16.12 4.61 7.92
C ILE A 64 15.97 6.10 7.56
N ASP A 65 15.45 6.42 6.37
CA ASP A 65 15.42 7.79 5.82
C ASP A 65 14.03 8.30 5.41
N SER A 66 12.95 7.64 5.84
CA SER A 66 11.59 8.05 5.48
C SER A 66 11.02 9.07 6.47
N VAL A 67 11.16 10.36 6.16
CA VAL A 67 10.63 11.49 6.96
C VAL A 67 9.11 11.38 7.23
N GLN A 68 8.39 10.55 6.46
CA GLN A 68 6.96 10.28 6.65
C GLN A 68 6.60 8.78 6.52
N SER A 69 7.25 7.90 7.30
CA SER A 69 6.76 6.52 7.46
C SER A 69 5.71 6.39 8.56
N ILE A 70 4.65 5.64 8.29
CA ILE A 70 3.62 5.31 9.28
C ILE A 70 3.46 3.79 9.32
N LYS A 71 3.50 3.22 10.54
CA LYS A 71 3.20 1.81 10.78
C LYS A 71 1.68 1.59 10.82
N ARG A 72 1.18 0.67 9.98
CA ARG A 72 -0.25 0.30 9.90
C ARG A 72 -0.42 -1.21 9.89
N CYS A 73 -1.56 -1.67 10.41
CA CYS A 73 -1.95 -3.07 10.37
C CYS A 73 -3.05 -3.23 9.31
N PHE A 74 -3.02 -4.34 8.58
CA PHE A 74 -4.17 -4.76 7.80
C PHE A 74 -5.29 -5.23 8.71
N ASP A 75 -6.53 -5.14 8.24
CA ASP A 75 -7.62 -5.90 8.84
C ASP A 75 -7.63 -7.36 8.36
N ASN A 76 -8.55 -8.15 8.91
CA ASN A 76 -8.68 -9.59 8.62
C ASN A 76 -8.99 -9.91 7.14
N TRP A 77 -9.33 -8.89 6.34
CA TRP A 77 -9.69 -9.00 4.92
C TRP A 77 -8.56 -8.50 4.02
N GLY A 78 -7.44 -8.08 4.61
CA GLY A 78 -6.31 -7.48 3.89
C GLY A 78 -6.61 -6.07 3.38
N ARG A 79 -7.52 -5.35 4.04
CA ARG A 79 -7.79 -3.93 3.77
C ARG A 79 -6.82 -3.07 4.56
N LEU A 80 -6.32 -2.04 3.90
CA LEU A 80 -5.42 -1.04 4.45
C LEU A 80 -6.10 0.32 4.49
N MET A 81 -6.15 0.93 5.67
CA MET A 81 -6.65 2.30 5.79
C MET A 81 -5.55 3.30 5.45
N LEU A 82 -5.77 4.11 4.42
CA LEU A 82 -4.86 5.21 4.10
C LEU A 82 -5.06 6.36 5.09
N PRO A 83 -3.98 6.87 5.72
CA PRO A 83 -4.02 8.07 6.56
C PRO A 83 -4.60 9.29 5.82
N PRO A 84 -5.33 10.20 6.50
CA PRO A 84 -5.91 11.39 5.86
C PRO A 84 -4.88 12.25 5.13
N ASN A 85 -3.71 12.49 5.74
CA ASN A 85 -2.61 13.23 5.11
C ASN A 85 -2.09 12.55 3.84
N PHE A 86 -2.07 11.21 3.78
CA PHE A 86 -1.61 10.50 2.58
C PHE A 86 -2.66 10.60 1.46
N LYS A 87 -3.95 10.51 1.81
CA LYS A 87 -5.06 10.72 0.87
C LYS A 87 -4.99 12.12 0.25
N GLU A 88 -4.80 13.15 1.08
CA GLU A 88 -4.65 14.54 0.62
C GLU A 88 -3.46 14.70 -0.32
N LYS A 89 -2.30 14.13 0.02
CA LYS A 89 -1.09 14.22 -0.82
C LYS A 89 -1.19 13.41 -2.12
N LEU A 90 -2.00 12.35 -2.13
CA LEU A 90 -2.41 11.64 -3.35
C LEU A 90 -3.49 12.37 -4.16
N GLY A 91 -4.01 13.51 -3.69
CA GLY A 91 -5.10 14.25 -4.36
C GLY A 91 -6.47 13.59 -4.23
N ILE A 92 -6.66 12.71 -3.23
CA ILE A 92 -7.94 12.06 -2.95
C ILE A 92 -8.77 12.97 -2.04
N HIS A 93 -9.57 13.85 -2.64
CA HIS A 93 -10.49 14.74 -1.92
C HIS A 93 -11.88 14.11 -1.71
N GLN A 94 -12.28 13.18 -2.58
CA GLN A 94 -13.49 12.40 -2.44
C GLN A 94 -13.12 10.92 -2.44
N VAL A 95 -13.52 10.22 -1.38
CA VAL A 95 -13.21 8.79 -1.20
C VAL A 95 -14.04 7.92 -2.15
N LYS A 96 -15.26 8.34 -2.44
CA LYS A 96 -16.19 7.62 -3.32
C LYS A 96 -15.59 7.60 -4.74
N ASN A 97 -15.33 6.40 -5.25
CA ASN A 97 -14.77 6.15 -6.59
C ASN A 97 -13.33 6.63 -6.79
N ALA A 98 -12.56 6.88 -5.73
CA ALA A 98 -11.13 7.12 -5.88
C ALA A 98 -10.44 5.82 -6.32
N THR A 99 -9.98 5.80 -7.57
CA THR A 99 -9.15 4.73 -8.11
C THR A 99 -7.70 4.98 -7.76
N LEU A 100 -7.02 3.95 -7.24
CA LEU A 100 -5.59 3.95 -7.00
C LEU A 100 -4.93 2.87 -7.84
N ARG A 101 -3.76 3.18 -8.37
CA ARG A 101 -2.91 2.24 -9.10
C ARG A 101 -1.93 1.62 -8.11
N LEU A 102 -1.90 0.30 -8.10
CA LEU A 102 -1.01 -0.53 -7.32
C LEU A 102 0.04 -1.13 -8.25
N GLU A 103 1.31 -0.86 -7.98
CA GLU A 103 2.42 -1.41 -8.76
C GLU A 103 3.25 -2.33 -7.87
N LEU A 104 3.53 -3.53 -8.36
CA LEU A 104 4.36 -4.53 -7.70
C LEU A 104 5.58 -4.77 -8.57
N ASN A 105 6.75 -4.48 -8.01
CA ASN A 105 8.01 -4.92 -8.58
C ASN A 105 8.34 -6.31 -8.01
N THR A 106 8.29 -7.35 -8.86
CA THR A 106 8.51 -8.73 -8.42
C THR A 106 9.97 -9.03 -8.09
N ILE A 107 10.91 -8.27 -8.65
CA ILE A 107 12.35 -8.39 -8.38
C ILE A 107 12.68 -7.82 -7.01
N THR A 108 12.35 -6.54 -6.79
CA THR A 108 12.66 -5.84 -5.54
C THR A 108 11.69 -6.21 -4.42
N LYS A 109 10.57 -6.87 -4.74
CA LYS A 109 9.48 -7.21 -3.83
C LYS A 109 8.90 -5.96 -3.16
N GLU A 110 8.77 -4.90 -3.93
CA GLU A 110 8.25 -3.61 -3.50
C GLU A 110 6.86 -3.38 -4.07
N VAL A 111 6.02 -2.71 -3.27
CA VAL A 111 4.67 -2.34 -3.66
C VAL A 111 4.52 -0.84 -3.55
N PHE A 112 3.99 -0.22 -4.60
CA PHE A 112 3.78 1.21 -4.71
C PHE A 112 2.30 1.52 -4.96
N ILE A 113 1.84 2.64 -4.44
CA ILE A 113 0.48 3.15 -4.61
C ILE A 113 0.55 4.56 -5.18
N THR A 114 -0.11 4.77 -6.31
CA THR A 114 -0.22 6.08 -6.98
C THR A 114 -1.67 6.39 -7.32
N ASN A 115 -1.98 7.68 -7.55
CA ASN A 115 -3.27 8.10 -8.08
C ASN A 115 -3.14 8.34 -9.60
N PRO A 116 -3.72 7.48 -10.47
CA PRO A 116 -3.57 7.58 -11.91
C PRO A 116 -4.32 8.75 -12.53
N HIS A 117 -5.32 9.31 -11.85
CA HIS A 117 -6.17 10.39 -12.37
C HIS A 117 -5.73 11.77 -11.91
N ARG A 118 -4.50 11.90 -11.42
CA ARG A 118 -3.99 13.18 -10.97
C ARG A 118 -3.55 14.02 -12.18
N ILE A 119 -4.26 15.13 -12.39
CA ILE A 119 -3.91 16.21 -13.33
C ILE A 119 -2.96 17.18 -12.62
#